data_AF-A0A258B1U3-F1
#
_entry.id   AF-A0A258B1U3-F1
#
_cell.length_a   1.000
_cell.length_b   1.000
_cell.length_c   1.000
_cell.angle_alpha   90.00
_cell.angle_beta   90.00
_cell.angle_gamma   90.00
#
_symmetry.space_group_name_H-M   'P 1'
#
loop_
_entity.id
_entity.type
_entity.pdbx_description
1 polymer ?
#
loop_
_entity_poly.entity_id
_entity_poly.type
_entity_poly.pdbx_seq_one_letter_code
_entity_poly.pdbx_strand_id
1 'polypeptide(L)'
;RTTLEADKKAFVALMTHLKKIDGDQHTVIMIQPQNESGTYGSVRDYSPKAEKVFAGQVPQALLKKKGIAKGGTWSQVFGKHADEYFHAWHIASYINEIAAAGRKVYDLPMFVNAALREPLVEVGPETYSSGGPTHNVIDIYQAAAPAIDIIAPDIYKRDSANYEAALSHYTKHNNPLFVPETGSDTEFARYIFSVFGRGGIGFSPFGIDYTGYTNYPLGGRHINPEGLKPFREKYALFAPMMREWAKIAWEKPVWGVAEADDRKPQSIDLGGKWKVDVMYGEWQFGLTEWTWLGKFDPVPGREKPNGGIVIAQLSEDEFLVTGVHARLNFGVGDKQKGKNLIFRAVEQGHFENGKWVVDFVWNGDQTDYG
;
A
#
# COMPACT_ATOMS: atom_id res chain seq x y z
N ARG A 1 -13.05 28.78 14.90
CA ARG A 1 -11.65 28.39 14.62
C ARG A 1 -10.92 27.91 15.89
N THR A 2 -11.53 27.97 17.08
CA THR A 2 -10.92 27.57 18.36
C THR A 2 -10.23 26.20 18.32
N THR A 3 -10.89 25.17 17.81
CA THR A 3 -10.33 23.80 17.70
C THR A 3 -9.05 23.77 16.87
N LEU A 4 -9.09 24.34 15.66
CA LEU A 4 -7.95 24.41 14.75
C LEU A 4 -6.76 25.14 15.37
N GLU A 5 -6.98 26.28 16.01
CA GLU A 5 -5.89 27.05 16.60
C GLU A 5 -5.27 26.33 17.81
N ALA A 6 -6.07 25.61 18.61
CA ALA A 6 -5.56 24.83 19.73
C ALA A 6 -4.73 23.63 19.27
N ASP A 7 -5.23 22.86 18.31
CA ASP A 7 -4.55 21.70 17.72
C ASP A 7 -3.23 22.13 17.03
N LYS A 8 -3.32 23.12 16.13
CA LYS A 8 -2.14 23.69 15.45
C LYS A 8 -1.09 24.17 16.44
N LYS A 9 -1.48 24.82 17.54
CA LYS A 9 -0.54 25.26 18.58
C LYS A 9 0.18 24.07 19.23
N ALA A 10 -0.55 23.02 19.57
CA ALA A 10 0.03 21.81 20.16
C ALA A 10 0.95 21.09 19.16
N PHE A 11 0.53 20.93 17.91
CA PHE A 11 1.33 20.30 16.86
C PHE A 11 2.62 21.08 16.57
N VAL A 12 2.55 22.41 16.48
CA VAL A 12 3.75 23.26 16.34
C VAL A 12 4.71 23.09 17.52
N ALA A 13 4.19 22.95 18.75
CA ALA A 13 5.02 22.69 19.92
C ALA A 13 5.70 21.32 19.84
N LEU A 14 5.00 20.27 19.38
CA LEU A 14 5.58 18.95 19.10
C LEU A 14 6.71 19.05 18.05
N MET A 15 6.46 19.67 16.91
CA MET A 15 7.47 19.83 15.84
C MET A 15 8.68 20.63 16.31
N THR A 16 8.47 21.65 17.15
CA THR A 16 9.55 22.44 17.77
C THR A 16 10.41 21.56 18.68
N HIS A 17 9.77 20.71 19.48
CA HIS A 17 10.47 19.79 20.36
C HIS A 17 11.27 18.76 19.57
N LEU A 18 10.66 18.10 18.57
CA LEU A 18 11.34 17.13 17.71
C LEU A 18 12.56 17.73 17.02
N LYS A 19 12.43 18.92 16.43
CA LYS A 19 13.59 19.62 15.82
C LYS A 19 14.74 19.81 16.79
N LYS A 20 14.43 20.15 18.04
CA LYS A 20 15.45 20.40 19.07
C LYS A 20 16.20 19.13 19.44
N ILE A 21 15.53 17.98 19.50
CA ILE A 21 16.11 16.73 20.03
C ILE A 21 16.57 15.75 18.95
N ASP A 22 16.05 15.88 17.73
CA ASP A 22 16.20 14.90 16.64
C ASP A 22 16.52 15.57 15.28
N GLY A 23 16.69 16.89 15.24
CA GLY A 23 16.84 17.67 14.00
C GLY A 23 18.09 17.33 13.16
N ASP A 24 19.12 16.74 13.78
CA ASP A 24 20.36 16.32 13.10
C ASP A 24 20.37 14.82 12.79
N GLN A 25 19.62 13.99 13.54
CA GLN A 25 19.63 12.53 13.41
C GLN A 25 18.49 11.98 12.55
N HIS A 26 17.34 12.66 12.56
CA HIS A 26 16.13 12.22 11.86
C HIS A 26 15.69 10.79 12.23
N THR A 27 15.70 10.47 13.53
CA THR A 27 15.13 9.22 14.06
C THR A 27 13.65 9.13 13.70
N VAL A 28 12.92 10.25 13.82
CA VAL A 28 11.56 10.39 13.27
C VAL A 28 11.67 10.75 11.79
N ILE A 29 11.28 9.81 10.92
CA ILE A 29 11.40 9.97 9.47
C ILE A 29 10.14 10.49 8.77
N MET A 30 8.97 10.38 9.43
CA MET A 30 7.67 10.79 8.90
C MET A 30 6.68 10.98 10.04
N ILE A 31 5.67 11.85 9.87
CA ILE A 31 4.63 12.12 10.88
C ILE A 31 3.24 11.94 10.28
N GLN A 32 2.32 11.41 11.06
CA GLN A 32 0.89 11.32 10.72
C GLN A 32 0.10 12.41 11.47
N PRO A 33 -0.29 13.53 10.85
CA PRO A 33 -1.23 14.45 11.47
C PRO A 33 -2.62 13.82 11.53
N GLN A 34 -3.18 13.71 12.74
CA GLN A 34 -4.46 13.04 13.05
C GLN A 34 -4.40 11.51 12.84
N ASN A 35 -5.53 10.84 13.05
CA ASN A 35 -5.71 9.42 12.78
C ASN A 35 -7.12 9.15 12.28
N GLU A 36 -7.28 8.51 11.12
CA GLU A 36 -8.55 8.09 10.54
C GLU A 36 -9.64 9.19 10.60
N SER A 37 -9.30 10.38 10.10
CA SER A 37 -10.22 11.53 10.14
C SER A 37 -11.53 11.23 9.41
N GLY A 38 -12.60 11.92 9.82
CA GLY A 38 -13.93 11.77 9.21
C GLY A 38 -15.02 11.77 10.27
N THR A 39 -16.22 11.33 9.90
CA THR A 39 -17.37 11.26 10.80
C THR A 39 -18.26 10.07 10.46
N TYR A 40 -18.56 9.26 11.48
CA TYR A 40 -19.58 8.22 11.39
C TYR A 40 -20.95 8.77 11.81
N GLY A 41 -22.01 8.32 11.14
CA GLY A 41 -23.39 8.67 11.47
C GLY A 41 -23.86 10.05 10.97
N SER A 42 -22.97 10.83 10.33
CA SER A 42 -23.33 12.04 9.58
C SER A 42 -22.35 12.26 8.44
N VAL A 43 -22.86 12.68 7.27
CA VAL A 43 -22.05 12.94 6.07
C VAL A 43 -21.21 14.21 6.22
N ARG A 44 -21.72 15.21 6.95
CA ARG A 44 -21.02 16.46 7.25
C ARG A 44 -21.56 17.13 8.52
N ASP A 45 -21.02 18.29 8.86
CA ASP A 45 -21.65 19.21 9.81
C ASP A 45 -22.87 19.90 9.15
N TYR A 46 -24.04 19.77 9.76
CA TYR A 46 -25.30 20.43 9.36
C TYR A 46 -25.68 21.59 10.31
N SER A 47 -24.74 22.06 11.15
CA SER A 47 -24.95 23.22 12.00
C SER A 47 -25.26 24.47 11.16
N PRO A 48 -25.97 25.47 11.70
CA PRO A 48 -26.25 26.72 10.98
C PRO A 48 -25.00 27.41 10.43
N LYS A 49 -23.86 27.23 11.11
CA LYS A 49 -22.58 27.75 10.67
C LYS A 49 -22.04 27.03 9.44
N ALA A 50 -22.12 25.70 9.40
CA ALA A 50 -21.69 24.90 8.25
C ALA A 50 -22.63 25.09 7.06
N GLU A 51 -23.95 25.12 7.28
CA GLU A 51 -24.95 25.40 6.24
C GLU A 51 -24.67 26.73 5.52
N LYS A 52 -24.30 27.77 6.27
CA LYS A 52 -23.93 29.06 5.67
C LYS A 52 -22.73 28.95 4.71
N VAL A 53 -21.74 28.10 5.04
CA VAL A 53 -20.56 27.89 4.17
C VAL A 53 -20.91 26.96 3.00
N PHE A 54 -21.74 25.94 3.24
CA PHE A 54 -22.22 25.00 2.23
C PHE A 54 -23.08 25.67 1.15
N ALA A 55 -23.92 26.65 1.53
CA ALA A 55 -24.66 27.49 0.58
C ALA A 55 -23.75 28.46 -0.20
N GLY A 56 -22.48 28.58 0.19
CA GLY A 56 -21.47 29.41 -0.45
C GLY A 56 -20.82 28.76 -1.66
N GLN A 57 -19.90 29.49 -2.28
CA GLN A 57 -19.18 29.08 -3.48
C GLN A 57 -18.14 28.00 -3.19
N VAL A 58 -17.97 27.06 -4.12
CA VAL A 58 -16.89 26.08 -4.09
C VAL A 58 -15.53 26.80 -4.26
N PRO A 59 -14.51 26.46 -3.45
CA PRO A 59 -13.17 27.05 -3.58
C PRO A 59 -12.54 26.80 -4.96
N GLN A 60 -11.88 27.83 -5.50
CA GLN A 60 -11.27 27.79 -6.84
C GLN A 60 -10.21 26.69 -7.00
N ALA A 61 -9.44 26.39 -5.95
CA ALA A 61 -8.46 25.31 -5.99
C ALA A 61 -9.13 23.94 -6.23
N LEU A 62 -10.29 23.69 -5.62
CA LEU A 62 -11.05 22.46 -5.85
C LEU A 62 -11.65 22.42 -7.26
N LEU A 63 -12.22 23.54 -7.73
CA LEU A 63 -12.74 23.65 -9.10
C LEU A 63 -11.64 23.34 -10.13
N LYS A 64 -10.44 23.91 -9.94
CA LYS A 64 -9.27 23.66 -10.79
C LYS A 64 -8.87 22.18 -10.76
N LYS A 65 -8.78 21.56 -9.58
CA LYS A 65 -8.43 20.13 -9.46
C LYS A 65 -9.44 19.23 -10.17
N LYS A 66 -10.74 19.56 -10.08
CA LYS A 66 -11.83 18.81 -10.72
C LYS A 66 -12.03 19.16 -12.21
N GLY A 67 -11.27 20.10 -12.77
CA GLY A 67 -11.42 20.54 -14.16
C GLY A 67 -12.74 21.28 -14.45
N ILE A 68 -13.34 21.92 -13.44
CA ILE A 68 -14.64 22.58 -13.56
C ILE A 68 -14.44 24.07 -13.83
N ALA A 69 -14.84 24.52 -15.03
CA ALA A 69 -14.65 25.90 -15.47
C ALA A 69 -15.67 26.90 -14.87
N LYS A 70 -16.93 26.47 -14.70
CA LYS A 70 -18.00 27.32 -14.17
C LYS A 70 -18.15 27.06 -12.67
N GLY A 71 -17.83 28.06 -11.86
CA GLY A 71 -18.06 28.02 -10.42
C GLY A 71 -19.55 28.02 -10.06
N GLY A 72 -19.82 27.73 -8.80
CA GLY A 72 -21.17 27.69 -8.23
C GLY A 72 -21.12 27.30 -6.76
N THR A 73 -22.28 27.19 -6.14
CA THR A 73 -22.39 26.66 -4.78
C THR A 73 -22.07 25.17 -4.72
N TRP A 74 -21.81 24.65 -3.52
CA TRP A 74 -21.51 23.22 -3.33
C TRP A 74 -22.58 22.32 -3.95
N SER A 75 -23.86 22.60 -3.69
CA SER A 75 -24.98 21.84 -4.26
C SER A 75 -25.08 21.98 -5.78
N GLN A 76 -24.81 23.17 -6.33
CA GLN A 76 -24.86 23.42 -7.78
C GLN A 76 -23.76 22.67 -8.53
N VAL A 77 -22.55 22.62 -7.96
CA VAL A 77 -21.37 22.04 -8.62
C VAL A 77 -21.31 20.53 -8.45
N PHE A 78 -21.62 20.01 -7.26
CA PHE A 78 -21.39 18.60 -6.93
C PHE A 78 -22.67 17.77 -6.75
N GLY A 79 -23.85 18.39 -6.76
CA GLY A 79 -25.14 17.69 -6.69
C GLY A 79 -25.20 16.71 -5.52
N LYS A 80 -25.47 15.44 -5.80
CA LYS A 80 -25.57 14.37 -4.78
C LYS A 80 -24.27 14.12 -3.99
N HIS A 81 -23.12 14.55 -4.48
CA HIS A 81 -21.82 14.40 -3.81
C HIS A 81 -21.46 15.61 -2.94
N ALA A 82 -22.27 16.68 -2.98
CA ALA A 82 -21.92 17.96 -2.37
C ALA A 82 -21.62 17.83 -0.87
N ASP A 83 -22.44 17.07 -0.13
CA ASP A 83 -22.28 16.95 1.31
C ASP A 83 -20.95 16.28 1.69
N GLU A 84 -20.63 15.14 1.08
CA GLU A 84 -19.39 14.42 1.34
C GLU A 84 -18.15 15.22 0.89
N TYR A 85 -18.20 15.81 -0.30
CA TYR A 85 -17.08 16.59 -0.86
C TYR A 85 -16.83 17.85 -0.03
N PHE A 86 -17.89 18.46 0.49
CA PHE A 86 -17.79 19.57 1.44
C PHE A 86 -17.05 19.14 2.70
N HIS A 87 -17.43 18.00 3.29
CA HIS A 87 -16.80 17.52 4.52
C HIS A 87 -15.33 17.16 4.29
N ALA A 88 -15.05 16.40 3.24
CA ALA A 88 -13.68 16.04 2.85
C ALA A 88 -12.80 17.26 2.63
N TRP A 89 -13.29 18.28 1.92
CA TRP A 89 -12.56 19.53 1.69
C TRP A 89 -12.20 20.23 3.01
N HIS A 90 -13.16 20.36 3.94
CA HIS A 90 -12.94 21.11 5.16
C HIS A 90 -12.08 20.35 6.18
N ILE A 91 -12.20 19.02 6.27
CA ILE A 91 -11.30 18.18 7.07
C ILE A 91 -9.88 18.25 6.50
N ALA A 92 -9.71 18.03 5.20
CA ALA A 92 -8.39 18.11 4.57
C ALA A 92 -7.76 19.50 4.72
N SER A 93 -8.54 20.59 4.57
CA SER A 93 -8.06 21.96 4.79
C SER A 93 -7.64 22.22 6.25
N TYR A 94 -8.38 21.65 7.21
CA TYR A 94 -8.03 21.73 8.64
C TYR A 94 -6.68 21.06 8.90
N ILE A 95 -6.51 19.83 8.41
CA ILE A 95 -5.26 19.06 8.57
C ILE A 95 -4.11 19.79 7.87
N ASN A 96 -4.35 20.35 6.68
CA ASN A 96 -3.35 21.12 5.94
C ASN A 96 -2.82 22.33 6.71
N GLU A 97 -3.69 23.09 7.37
CA GLU A 97 -3.25 24.25 8.15
C GLU A 97 -2.34 23.84 9.32
N ILE A 98 -2.59 22.69 9.93
CA ILE A 98 -1.76 22.12 11.00
C ILE A 98 -0.43 21.63 10.44
N ALA A 99 -0.48 20.81 9.39
CA ALA A 99 0.70 20.27 8.71
C ALA A 99 1.61 21.39 8.20
N ALA A 100 1.06 22.38 7.50
CA ALA A 100 1.81 23.53 6.98
C ALA A 100 2.46 24.38 8.09
N ALA A 101 1.81 24.50 9.24
CA ALA A 101 2.40 25.18 10.39
C ALA A 101 3.55 24.37 11.01
N GLY A 102 3.39 23.05 11.11
CA GLY A 102 4.44 22.15 11.57
C GLY A 102 5.67 22.12 10.66
N ARG A 103 5.46 22.02 9.34
CA ARG A 103 6.53 22.01 8.33
C ARG A 103 7.39 23.27 8.34
N LYS A 104 6.79 24.44 8.63
CA LYS A 104 7.55 25.71 8.83
C LYS A 104 8.54 25.65 9.99
N VAL A 105 8.27 24.81 10.99
CA VAL A 105 9.20 24.59 12.11
C VAL A 105 10.21 23.52 11.74
N TYR A 106 9.73 22.34 11.33
CA TYR A 106 10.54 21.18 11.00
C TYR A 106 9.90 20.42 9.84
N ASP A 107 10.56 20.44 8.68
CA ASP A 107 10.00 20.00 7.40
C ASP A 107 10.18 18.48 7.19
N LEU A 108 9.50 17.68 8.02
CA LEU A 108 9.40 16.23 7.85
C LEU A 108 8.29 15.87 6.86
N PRO A 109 8.42 14.75 6.13
CA PRO A 109 7.31 14.17 5.38
C PRO A 109 6.10 13.93 6.28
N MET A 110 4.91 14.19 5.76
CA MET A 110 3.64 14.01 6.47
C MET A 110 2.64 13.23 5.63
N PHE A 111 1.87 12.35 6.27
CA PHE A 111 0.81 11.59 5.63
C PHE A 111 -0.48 11.60 6.45
N VAL A 112 -1.60 11.34 5.80
CA VAL A 112 -2.88 11.04 6.47
C VAL A 112 -3.29 9.62 6.16
N ASN A 113 -3.85 8.93 7.15
CA ASN A 113 -4.38 7.58 6.99
C ASN A 113 -5.91 7.58 6.82
N ALA A 114 -6.42 6.55 6.17
CA ALA A 114 -7.81 6.45 5.74
C ALA A 114 -8.50 5.23 6.35
N ALA A 115 -9.50 5.48 7.21
CA ALA A 115 -10.56 4.52 7.49
C ALA A 115 -11.32 4.22 6.19
N LEU A 116 -11.11 3.03 5.64
CA LEU A 116 -11.57 2.72 4.29
C LEU A 116 -13.10 2.54 4.21
N ARG A 117 -13.68 3.07 3.13
CA ARG A 117 -14.97 2.58 2.60
C ARG A 117 -14.77 1.26 1.83
N GLU A 118 -15.86 0.56 1.52
CA GLU A 118 -15.84 -0.65 0.70
C GLU A 118 -15.10 -0.41 -0.64
N PRO A 119 -14.01 -1.15 -0.94
CA PRO A 119 -13.21 -0.92 -2.16
C PRO A 119 -13.89 -1.35 -3.46
N LEU A 120 -14.74 -2.38 -3.41
CA LEU A 120 -15.35 -3.02 -4.58
C LEU A 120 -16.86 -2.77 -4.72
N VAL A 121 -17.51 -2.23 -3.67
CA VAL A 121 -18.95 -2.02 -3.64
C VAL A 121 -19.24 -0.54 -3.42
N GLU A 122 -20.16 0.01 -4.20
CA GLU A 122 -20.62 1.38 -3.99
C GLU A 122 -21.49 1.43 -2.74
N VAL A 123 -21.10 2.29 -1.80
CA VAL A 123 -21.78 2.50 -0.51
C VAL A 123 -21.94 3.99 -0.26
N GLY A 124 -23.03 4.38 0.39
CA GLY A 124 -23.30 5.78 0.71
C GLY A 124 -22.41 6.30 1.84
N PRO A 125 -22.07 7.61 1.86
CA PRO A 125 -21.17 8.21 2.84
C PRO A 125 -21.64 8.13 4.29
N GLU A 126 -22.92 7.83 4.53
CA GLU A 126 -23.47 7.55 5.85
C GLU A 126 -22.96 6.24 6.49
N THR A 127 -22.35 5.35 5.71
CA THR A 127 -21.94 4.00 6.14
C THR A 127 -20.47 3.86 6.53
N TYR A 128 -19.66 4.90 6.30
CA TYR A 128 -18.22 4.92 6.60
C TYR A 128 -17.81 6.26 7.24
N SER A 129 -16.51 6.44 7.51
CA SER A 129 -15.97 7.68 8.07
C SER A 129 -16.02 8.81 7.02
N SER A 130 -17.19 9.44 6.87
CA SER A 130 -17.41 10.45 5.85
C SER A 130 -16.46 11.63 6.03
N GLY A 131 -15.96 12.17 4.92
CA GLY A 131 -14.99 13.25 4.92
C GLY A 131 -13.54 12.81 5.22
N GLY A 132 -13.31 11.55 5.60
CA GLY A 132 -11.98 10.96 5.62
C GLY A 132 -11.36 10.83 4.22
N PRO A 133 -10.07 10.49 4.10
CA PRO A 133 -9.39 10.39 2.81
C PRO A 133 -9.74 9.10 2.04
N THR A 134 -11.01 8.76 1.93
CA THR A 134 -11.49 7.60 1.16
C THR A 134 -11.17 7.73 -0.33
N HIS A 135 -11.12 6.60 -1.03
CA HIS A 135 -10.62 6.55 -2.40
C HIS A 135 -11.35 7.48 -3.40
N ASN A 136 -12.63 7.77 -3.17
CA ASN A 136 -13.44 8.66 -4.01
C ASN A 136 -13.15 10.16 -3.81
N VAL A 137 -12.40 10.54 -2.77
CA VAL A 137 -12.07 11.93 -2.45
C VAL A 137 -10.56 12.19 -2.32
N ILE A 138 -9.70 11.25 -2.74
CA ILE A 138 -8.23 11.42 -2.76
C ILE A 138 -7.83 12.71 -3.49
N ASP A 139 -8.44 13.00 -4.63
CA ASP A 139 -8.14 14.20 -5.40
C ASP A 139 -8.56 15.50 -4.69
N ILE A 140 -9.64 15.46 -3.89
CA ILE A 140 -10.06 16.58 -3.03
C ILE A 140 -9.02 16.81 -1.95
N TYR A 141 -8.56 15.75 -1.28
CA TYR A 141 -7.48 15.84 -0.30
C TYR A 141 -6.20 16.42 -0.90
N GLN A 142 -5.78 15.98 -2.09
CA GLN A 142 -4.62 16.55 -2.78
C GLN A 142 -4.77 18.04 -3.12
N ALA A 143 -5.99 18.54 -3.32
CA ALA A 143 -6.24 19.96 -3.58
C ALA A 143 -6.31 20.80 -2.30
N ALA A 144 -6.93 20.24 -1.25
CA ALA A 144 -7.16 20.92 0.02
C ALA A 144 -5.93 20.88 0.94
N ALA A 145 -5.09 19.85 0.80
CA ALA A 145 -3.97 19.56 1.68
C ALA A 145 -2.61 19.41 0.97
N PRO A 146 -2.13 20.46 0.27
CA PRO A 146 -0.83 20.43 -0.40
C PRO A 146 0.38 20.27 0.53
N ALA A 147 0.23 20.44 1.85
CA ALA A 147 1.29 20.19 2.83
C ALA A 147 1.43 18.71 3.23
N ILE A 148 0.48 17.86 2.83
CA ILE A 148 0.48 16.41 3.06
C ILE A 148 1.06 15.72 1.82
N ASP A 149 2.04 14.86 2.04
CA ASP A 149 2.80 14.20 0.97
C ASP A 149 2.15 12.88 0.52
N ILE A 150 1.44 12.18 1.43
CA ILE A 150 0.85 10.86 1.16
C ILE A 150 -0.55 10.75 1.75
N ILE A 151 -1.47 10.18 0.97
CA ILE A 151 -2.78 9.71 1.44
C ILE A 151 -2.73 8.19 1.49
N ALA A 152 -2.86 7.60 2.68
CA ALA A 152 -2.47 6.23 2.93
C ALA A 152 -3.66 5.35 3.38
N PRO A 153 -3.84 4.13 2.83
CA PRO A 153 -4.93 3.25 3.22
C PRO A 153 -4.62 2.40 4.48
N ASP A 154 -5.60 2.31 5.38
CA ASP A 154 -5.58 1.35 6.49
C ASP A 154 -6.36 0.09 6.09
N ILE A 155 -5.68 -1.01 5.80
CA ILE A 155 -6.27 -2.15 5.11
C ILE A 155 -6.51 -3.33 6.06
N TYR A 156 -7.73 -3.42 6.57
CA TYR A 156 -8.21 -4.53 7.42
C TYR A 156 -9.13 -5.53 6.70
N LYS A 157 -9.30 -5.38 5.38
CA LYS A 157 -10.04 -6.35 4.55
C LYS A 157 -9.19 -7.60 4.37
N ARG A 158 -9.67 -8.74 4.87
CA ARG A 158 -8.91 -10.00 4.84
C ARG A 158 -8.79 -10.60 3.44
N ASP A 159 -9.86 -10.49 2.66
CA ASP A 159 -9.95 -11.11 1.33
C ASP A 159 -9.07 -10.40 0.30
N SER A 160 -8.48 -11.18 -0.60
CA SER A 160 -7.51 -10.67 -1.57
C SER A 160 -8.10 -9.70 -2.57
N ALA A 161 -9.37 -9.87 -2.94
CA ALA A 161 -10.01 -9.00 -3.92
C ALA A 161 -10.16 -7.56 -3.39
N ASN A 162 -10.67 -7.40 -2.16
CA ASN A 162 -10.78 -6.09 -1.54
C ASN A 162 -9.40 -5.49 -1.20
N TYR A 163 -8.45 -6.31 -0.75
CA TYR A 163 -7.10 -5.82 -0.45
C TYR A 163 -6.42 -5.25 -1.70
N GLU A 164 -6.41 -6.00 -2.81
CA GLU A 164 -5.82 -5.55 -4.08
C GLU A 164 -6.56 -4.34 -4.67
N ALA A 165 -7.88 -4.27 -4.49
CA ALA A 165 -8.67 -3.11 -4.90
C ALA A 165 -8.30 -1.85 -4.10
N ALA A 166 -8.14 -1.97 -2.78
CA ALA A 166 -7.66 -0.88 -1.94
C ALA A 166 -6.28 -0.39 -2.41
N LEU A 167 -5.31 -1.29 -2.60
CA LEU A 167 -3.99 -0.91 -3.12
C LEU A 167 -4.10 -0.16 -4.45
N SER A 168 -4.92 -0.67 -5.38
CA SER A 168 -5.10 -0.08 -6.72
C SER A 168 -5.74 1.30 -6.69
N HIS A 169 -6.62 1.57 -5.72
CA HIS A 169 -7.24 2.89 -5.58
C HIS A 169 -6.25 3.93 -5.07
N TYR A 170 -5.38 3.57 -4.12
CA TYR A 170 -4.44 4.50 -3.48
C TYR A 170 -3.14 4.70 -4.25
N THR A 171 -2.89 3.92 -5.31
CA THR A 171 -1.84 4.18 -6.30
C THR A 171 -2.27 5.13 -7.44
N LYS A 172 -3.54 5.58 -7.45
CA LYS A 172 -4.04 6.55 -8.44
C LYS A 172 -3.57 7.97 -8.08
N HIS A 173 -3.82 8.91 -8.98
CA HIS A 173 -3.61 10.34 -8.76
C HIS A 173 -2.16 10.74 -8.41
N ASN A 174 -1.16 9.95 -8.82
CA ASN A 174 0.25 10.19 -8.49
C ASN A 174 0.49 10.28 -6.97
N ASN A 175 -0.22 9.44 -6.20
CA ASN A 175 -0.08 9.33 -4.76
C ASN A 175 0.89 8.18 -4.42
N PRO A 176 1.98 8.41 -3.68
CA PRO A 176 2.85 7.34 -3.22
C PRO A 176 2.07 6.31 -2.40
N LEU A 177 2.37 5.02 -2.58
CA LEU A 177 1.72 3.98 -1.79
C LEU A 177 2.49 3.74 -0.50
N PHE A 178 1.82 3.94 0.64
CA PHE A 178 2.27 3.52 1.95
C PHE A 178 1.09 2.83 2.65
N VAL A 179 1.29 1.63 3.20
CA VAL A 179 0.28 0.95 4.02
C VAL A 179 0.66 1.10 5.50
N PRO A 180 0.23 2.18 6.19
CA PRO A 180 0.55 2.48 7.58
C PRO A 180 -0.13 1.53 8.56
N GLU A 181 -1.27 0.98 8.17
CA GLU A 181 -1.97 -0.04 8.94
C GLU A 181 -2.46 -1.18 8.06
N THR A 182 -2.28 -2.40 8.55
CA THR A 182 -2.98 -3.57 8.07
C THR A 182 -3.21 -4.55 9.23
N GLY A 183 -4.12 -5.51 9.06
CA GLY A 183 -4.35 -6.53 10.07
C GLY A 183 -3.08 -7.33 10.39
N SER A 184 -2.95 -7.74 11.65
CA SER A 184 -1.82 -8.54 12.16
C SER A 184 -2.07 -10.06 12.13
N ASP A 185 -3.16 -10.52 11.50
CA ASP A 185 -3.38 -11.96 11.32
C ASP A 185 -2.48 -12.51 10.20
N THR A 186 -2.24 -13.81 10.26
CA THR A 186 -1.28 -14.54 9.43
C THR A 186 -1.47 -14.33 7.92
N GLU A 187 -2.71 -14.25 7.45
CA GLU A 187 -3.02 -14.03 6.03
C GLU A 187 -2.58 -12.66 5.51
N PHE A 188 -2.46 -11.63 6.34
CA PHE A 188 -2.10 -10.29 5.87
C PHE A 188 -0.63 -10.18 5.47
N ALA A 189 0.24 -11.01 6.04
CA ALA A 189 1.69 -10.94 5.85
C ALA A 189 2.12 -11.08 4.38
N ARG A 190 1.32 -11.74 3.54
CA ARG A 190 1.63 -11.90 2.11
C ARG A 190 1.43 -10.62 1.29
N TYR A 191 0.59 -9.69 1.74
CA TYR A 191 0.29 -8.48 0.96
C TYR A 191 1.47 -7.51 0.84
N ILE A 192 2.53 -7.69 1.63
CA ILE A 192 3.81 -6.98 1.45
C ILE A 192 4.34 -7.12 0.01
N PHE A 193 4.14 -8.28 -0.63
CA PHE A 193 4.58 -8.51 -2.01
C PHE A 193 3.79 -7.66 -3.00
N SER A 194 2.47 -7.54 -2.83
CA SER A 194 1.64 -6.66 -3.64
C SER A 194 1.95 -5.18 -3.40
N VAL A 195 2.29 -4.79 -2.17
CA VAL A 195 2.66 -3.41 -1.83
C VAL A 195 3.98 -3.02 -2.49
N PHE A 196 5.04 -3.81 -2.28
CA PHE A 196 6.35 -3.53 -2.87
C PHE A 196 6.40 -3.75 -4.38
N GLY A 197 5.58 -4.68 -4.89
CA GLY A 197 5.37 -4.86 -6.32
C GLY A 197 4.71 -3.67 -7.04
N ARG A 198 4.15 -2.73 -6.28
CA ARG A 198 3.58 -1.46 -6.78
C ARG A 198 4.50 -0.25 -6.47
N GLY A 199 5.74 -0.50 -6.05
CA GLY A 199 6.67 0.54 -5.61
C GLY A 199 6.30 1.17 -4.26
N GLY A 200 5.51 0.48 -3.44
CA GLY A 200 5.10 0.96 -2.12
C GLY A 200 6.31 1.20 -1.21
N ILE A 201 6.28 2.27 -0.44
CA ILE A 201 7.41 2.73 0.39
C ILE A 201 7.40 2.13 1.81
N GLY A 202 6.34 1.43 2.18
CA GLY A 202 6.21 0.83 3.51
C GLY A 202 4.95 -0.01 3.68
N PHE A 203 5.02 -0.94 4.64
CA PHE A 203 3.98 -1.88 5.01
C PHE A 203 4.07 -2.11 6.51
N SER A 204 3.04 -1.75 7.27
CA SER A 204 3.07 -1.71 8.74
C SER A 204 1.86 -2.44 9.33
N PRO A 205 2.02 -3.67 9.85
CA PRO A 205 0.94 -4.37 10.53
C PRO A 205 0.63 -3.71 11.88
N PHE A 206 -0.66 -3.58 12.21
CA PHE A 206 -1.13 -2.90 13.41
C PHE A 206 -1.12 -3.82 14.65
N GLY A 207 -0.83 -3.22 15.81
CA GLY A 207 -0.97 -3.89 17.11
C GLY A 207 0.16 -4.89 17.39
N ILE A 208 1.40 -4.54 17.06
CA ILE A 208 2.58 -5.37 17.28
C ILE A 208 3.25 -4.98 18.60
N ASP A 209 2.65 -5.42 19.69
CA ASP A 209 3.23 -5.31 21.04
C ASP A 209 2.69 -6.43 21.95
N TYR A 210 3.34 -6.63 23.10
CA TYR A 210 2.95 -7.67 24.07
C TYR A 210 2.17 -7.08 25.26
N THR A 211 1.39 -6.03 25.04
CA THR A 211 0.56 -5.42 26.10
C THR A 211 -0.66 -6.28 26.47
N GLY A 212 -0.97 -7.29 25.66
CA GLY A 212 -2.11 -8.19 25.83
C GLY A 212 -3.38 -7.76 25.09
N TYR A 213 -3.36 -6.61 24.40
CA TYR A 213 -4.45 -6.18 23.54
C TYR A 213 -4.47 -6.96 22.21
N THR A 214 -5.68 -7.23 21.71
CA THR A 214 -5.91 -7.74 20.36
C THR A 214 -7.11 -7.01 19.78
N ASN A 215 -6.99 -6.55 18.53
CA ASN A 215 -8.06 -5.89 17.79
C ASN A 215 -8.89 -6.88 16.94
N TYR A 216 -8.87 -8.19 17.26
CA TYR A 216 -9.76 -9.16 16.62
C TYR A 216 -11.23 -8.66 16.71
N PRO A 217 -12.03 -8.69 15.61
CA PRO A 217 -11.84 -9.46 14.38
C PRO A 217 -11.03 -8.79 13.26
N LEU A 218 -10.45 -7.61 13.48
CA LEU A 218 -9.66 -6.92 12.44
C LEU A 218 -8.29 -7.60 12.23
N GLY A 219 -7.51 -7.76 13.30
CA GLY A 219 -6.19 -8.40 13.27
C GLY A 219 -6.16 -9.81 13.83
N GLY A 220 -4.97 -10.23 14.27
CA GLY A 220 -4.72 -11.57 14.79
C GLY A 220 -5.22 -11.78 16.22
N ARG A 221 -5.59 -13.02 16.54
CA ARG A 221 -5.95 -13.43 17.92
C ARG A 221 -4.73 -13.58 18.83
N HIS A 222 -3.56 -13.83 18.25
CA HIS A 222 -2.34 -14.18 18.98
C HIS A 222 -1.21 -13.23 18.56
N ILE A 223 -0.99 -12.19 19.35
CA ILE A 223 0.16 -11.28 19.19
C ILE A 223 1.31 -11.82 20.05
N ASN A 224 1.99 -12.84 19.51
CA ASN A 224 3.12 -13.52 20.13
C ASN A 224 4.12 -13.95 19.03
N PRO A 225 5.33 -14.43 19.37
CA PRO A 225 6.33 -14.83 18.37
C PRO A 225 5.82 -15.81 17.31
N GLU A 226 4.96 -16.76 17.69
CA GLU A 226 4.39 -17.76 16.79
C GLU A 226 3.38 -17.14 15.81
N GLY A 227 2.43 -16.35 16.31
CA GLY A 227 1.41 -15.68 15.49
C GLY A 227 2.01 -14.62 14.54
N LEU A 228 3.12 -14.00 14.95
CA LEU A 228 3.84 -13.00 14.15
C LEU A 228 4.93 -13.58 13.25
N LYS A 229 5.18 -14.90 13.34
CA LYS A 229 6.20 -15.59 12.52
C LYS A 229 6.04 -15.29 11.02
N PRO A 230 4.83 -15.27 10.43
CA PRO A 230 4.68 -14.92 9.01
C PRO A 230 5.26 -13.54 8.69
N PHE A 231 4.92 -12.48 9.44
CA PHE A 231 5.49 -11.15 9.19
C PHE A 231 7.02 -11.13 9.34
N ARG A 232 7.54 -11.78 10.39
CA ARG A 232 8.98 -11.88 10.63
C ARG A 232 9.72 -12.50 9.44
N GLU A 233 9.20 -13.60 8.89
CA GLU A 233 9.81 -14.27 7.73
C GLU A 233 9.86 -13.34 6.50
N LYS A 234 8.78 -12.60 6.24
CA LYS A 234 8.72 -11.73 5.06
C LYS A 234 9.62 -10.52 5.25
N TYR A 235 9.68 -9.93 6.43
CA TYR A 235 10.65 -8.85 6.71
C TYR A 235 12.09 -9.34 6.66
N ALA A 236 12.39 -10.56 7.13
CA ALA A 236 13.73 -11.13 7.02
C ALA A 236 14.18 -11.31 5.57
N LEU A 237 13.24 -11.52 4.64
CA LEU A 237 13.52 -11.56 3.19
C LEU A 237 13.97 -10.21 2.64
N PHE A 238 13.36 -9.11 3.08
CA PHE A 238 13.65 -7.76 2.60
C PHE A 238 14.79 -7.07 3.35
N ALA A 239 14.99 -7.37 4.63
CA ALA A 239 15.98 -6.71 5.49
C ALA A 239 17.40 -6.63 4.88
N PRO A 240 18.00 -7.70 4.30
CA PRO A 240 19.36 -7.64 3.76
C PRO A 240 19.47 -6.85 2.45
N MET A 241 18.35 -6.54 1.78
CA MET A 241 18.32 -5.82 0.50
C MET A 241 17.47 -4.56 0.56
N MET A 242 17.09 -4.08 1.76
CA MET A 242 16.07 -3.04 1.90
C MET A 242 16.45 -1.74 1.18
N ARG A 243 17.71 -1.33 1.24
CA ARG A 243 18.20 -0.09 0.60
C ARG A 243 18.29 -0.26 -0.92
N GLU A 244 18.81 -1.39 -1.37
CA GLU A 244 18.97 -1.72 -2.78
C GLU A 244 17.61 -1.89 -3.45
N TRP A 245 16.68 -2.63 -2.83
CA TRP A 245 15.30 -2.75 -3.28
C TRP A 245 14.63 -1.38 -3.39
N ALA A 246 14.72 -0.54 -2.36
CA ALA A 246 14.12 0.80 -2.39
C ALA A 246 14.68 1.67 -3.52
N LYS A 247 16.00 1.63 -3.75
CA LYS A 247 16.63 2.35 -4.85
C LYS A 247 16.18 1.82 -6.21
N ILE A 248 16.16 0.50 -6.41
CA ILE A 248 15.74 -0.11 -7.67
C ILE A 248 14.26 0.19 -7.93
N ALA A 249 13.40 0.05 -6.92
CA ALA A 249 11.97 0.34 -7.05
C ALA A 249 11.67 1.81 -7.37
N TRP A 250 12.56 2.73 -7.00
CA TRP A 250 12.49 4.13 -7.40
C TRP A 250 12.96 4.36 -8.85
N GLU A 251 14.03 3.69 -9.28
CA GLU A 251 14.69 3.95 -10.57
C GLU A 251 14.16 3.09 -11.72
N LYS A 252 13.50 1.96 -11.42
CA LYS A 252 13.19 0.89 -12.36
C LYS A 252 11.77 0.36 -12.19
N PRO A 253 11.19 -0.26 -13.23
CA PRO A 253 9.96 -1.02 -13.10
C PRO A 253 10.10 -2.14 -12.07
N VAL A 254 9.08 -2.25 -11.22
CA VAL A 254 8.89 -3.36 -10.28
C VAL A 254 7.50 -3.94 -10.46
N TRP A 255 7.39 -5.22 -10.13
CA TRP A 255 6.15 -5.98 -10.14
C TRP A 255 6.10 -6.86 -8.90
N GLY A 256 4.91 -7.28 -8.51
CA GLY A 256 4.75 -8.24 -7.44
C GLY A 256 3.31 -8.65 -7.26
N VAL A 257 3.14 -9.84 -6.72
CA VAL A 257 1.83 -10.45 -6.49
C VAL A 257 1.87 -11.18 -5.16
N ALA A 258 0.79 -11.05 -4.40
CA ALA A 258 0.48 -11.93 -3.30
C ALA A 258 -0.50 -13.02 -3.76
N GLU A 259 -0.39 -14.21 -3.17
CA GLU A 259 -1.30 -15.32 -3.45
C GLU A 259 -2.76 -14.92 -3.18
N ALA A 260 -3.59 -15.00 -4.23
CA ALA A 260 -5.01 -14.75 -4.12
C ALA A 260 -5.74 -15.86 -3.35
N ASP A 261 -6.91 -15.55 -2.78
CA ASP A 261 -7.69 -16.52 -2.01
C ASP A 261 -8.16 -17.72 -2.86
N ASP A 262 -8.36 -17.52 -4.17
CA ASP A 262 -8.73 -18.57 -5.12
C ASP A 262 -7.51 -19.34 -5.67
N ARG A 263 -6.29 -18.93 -5.32
CA ARG A 263 -4.99 -19.50 -5.73
C ARG A 263 -4.80 -19.67 -7.23
N LYS A 264 -5.55 -18.94 -8.05
CA LYS A 264 -5.35 -19.02 -9.49
C LYS A 264 -3.95 -18.53 -9.84
N PRO A 265 -3.29 -19.13 -10.85
CA PRO A 265 -2.04 -18.62 -11.37
C PRO A 265 -2.18 -17.15 -11.78
N GLN A 266 -1.14 -16.36 -11.53
CA GLN A 266 -1.09 -14.94 -11.87
C GLN A 266 0.00 -14.69 -12.90
N SER A 267 -0.33 -14.01 -13.99
CA SER A 267 0.65 -13.66 -15.03
C SER A 267 1.10 -12.20 -14.87
N ILE A 268 2.40 -11.96 -14.98
CA ILE A 268 3.02 -10.65 -14.91
C ILE A 268 3.71 -10.36 -16.24
N ASP A 269 3.32 -9.25 -16.87
CA ASP A 269 4.00 -8.72 -18.06
C ASP A 269 5.24 -7.90 -17.65
N LEU A 270 6.43 -8.37 -18.04
CA LEU A 270 7.72 -7.76 -17.74
C LEU A 270 8.17 -6.89 -18.94
N GLY A 271 7.39 -5.84 -19.22
CA GLY A 271 7.70 -4.85 -20.26
C GLY A 271 7.41 -5.30 -21.70
N GLY A 272 6.61 -6.34 -21.88
CA GLY A 272 6.16 -6.92 -23.15
C GLY A 272 7.17 -7.87 -23.80
N LYS A 273 8.44 -7.84 -23.38
CA LYS A 273 9.48 -8.74 -23.90
C LYS A 273 9.44 -10.10 -23.19
N TRP A 274 9.27 -10.07 -21.88
CA TRP A 274 9.22 -11.24 -21.01
C TRP A 274 7.92 -11.26 -20.25
N LYS A 275 7.56 -12.43 -19.75
CA LYS A 275 6.46 -12.61 -18.79
C LYS A 275 6.88 -13.61 -17.72
N VAL A 276 6.18 -13.57 -16.60
CA VAL A 276 6.28 -14.59 -15.54
C VAL A 276 4.88 -15.06 -15.19
N ASP A 277 4.67 -16.38 -15.21
CA ASP A 277 3.48 -17.01 -14.67
C ASP A 277 3.79 -17.52 -13.25
N VAL A 278 3.12 -16.98 -12.24
CA VAL A 278 3.28 -17.30 -10.82
C VAL A 278 2.24 -18.33 -10.41
N MET A 279 2.71 -19.47 -9.92
CA MET A 279 1.88 -20.59 -9.45
C MET A 279 2.07 -20.79 -7.95
N TYR A 280 1.05 -21.33 -7.27
CA TYR A 280 1.01 -21.43 -5.82
C TYR A 280 0.63 -22.84 -5.36
N GLY A 281 1.26 -23.30 -4.28
CA GLY A 281 0.99 -24.64 -3.74
C GLY A 281 1.62 -25.78 -4.54
N GLU A 282 2.58 -25.44 -5.41
CA GLU A 282 3.39 -26.40 -6.15
C GLU A 282 4.54 -26.95 -5.28
N TRP A 283 4.92 -28.20 -5.52
CA TRP A 283 6.17 -28.76 -5.01
C TRP A 283 7.38 -28.13 -5.73
N GLN A 284 8.60 -28.48 -5.34
CA GLN A 284 9.81 -27.97 -6.03
C GLN A 284 10.11 -28.72 -7.33
N PHE A 285 9.64 -29.96 -7.46
CA PHE A 285 9.90 -30.82 -8.62
C PHE A 285 8.59 -31.25 -9.30
N GLY A 286 8.60 -31.31 -10.63
CA GLY A 286 7.49 -31.80 -11.43
C GLY A 286 6.30 -30.85 -11.47
N LEU A 287 5.36 -31.12 -12.37
CA LEU A 287 4.12 -30.34 -12.48
C LEU A 287 2.99 -31.11 -11.80
N THR A 288 2.15 -30.43 -11.00
CA THR A 288 1.08 -31.10 -10.23
C THR A 288 0.03 -31.79 -11.12
N GLU A 289 -0.08 -31.40 -12.39
CA GLU A 289 -0.88 -32.06 -13.40
C GLU A 289 -0.31 -33.39 -13.92
N TRP A 290 0.94 -33.73 -13.57
CA TRP A 290 1.57 -34.98 -14.01
C TRP A 290 0.95 -36.19 -13.33
N THR A 291 0.17 -36.96 -14.09
CA THR A 291 -0.52 -38.15 -13.58
C THR A 291 0.35 -39.41 -13.54
N TRP A 292 1.49 -39.42 -14.22
CA TRP A 292 2.37 -40.60 -14.35
C TRP A 292 3.24 -40.87 -13.12
N LEU A 293 3.42 -39.87 -12.24
CA LEU A 293 4.10 -40.02 -10.94
C LEU A 293 3.12 -40.37 -9.80
N GLY A 294 1.84 -40.59 -10.12
CA GLY A 294 0.79 -40.80 -9.13
C GLY A 294 0.23 -39.48 -8.60
N LYS A 295 -0.54 -39.56 -7.52
CA LYS A 295 -1.15 -38.40 -6.87
C LYS A 295 -0.15 -37.77 -5.90
N PHE A 296 0.14 -36.48 -6.07
CA PHE A 296 0.95 -35.72 -5.13
C PHE A 296 0.15 -35.35 -3.87
N ASP A 297 0.81 -35.41 -2.72
CA ASP A 297 0.27 -34.86 -1.48
C ASP A 297 0.21 -33.32 -1.56
N PRO A 298 -0.67 -32.64 -0.80
CA PRO A 298 -0.64 -31.19 -0.69
C PRO A 298 0.67 -30.71 -0.03
N VAL A 299 1.20 -29.57 -0.48
CA VAL A 299 2.36 -28.95 0.16
C VAL A 299 2.02 -28.54 1.60
N PRO A 300 2.78 -28.98 2.63
CA PRO A 300 2.49 -28.67 4.02
C PRO A 300 2.51 -27.16 4.34
N GLY A 301 1.67 -26.70 5.27
CA GLY A 301 1.66 -25.29 5.71
C GLY A 301 1.04 -24.32 4.70
N ARG A 302 0.31 -24.87 3.72
CA ARG A 302 -0.34 -24.15 2.64
C ARG A 302 -1.86 -24.29 2.74
N GLU A 303 -2.42 -24.42 3.94
CA GLU A 303 -3.87 -24.50 4.18
C GLU A 303 -4.54 -23.14 3.91
N LYS A 304 -3.84 -22.04 4.18
CA LYS A 304 -4.24 -20.67 3.83
C LYS A 304 -3.25 -20.04 2.84
N PRO A 305 -3.69 -19.08 2.01
CA PRO A 305 -2.79 -18.27 1.21
C PRO A 305 -1.72 -17.60 2.07
N ASN A 306 -0.45 -17.81 1.73
CA ASN A 306 0.69 -17.22 2.44
C ASN A 306 1.94 -17.04 1.57
N GLY A 307 1.78 -17.15 0.24
CA GLY A 307 2.85 -16.96 -0.74
C GLY A 307 2.76 -15.62 -1.47
N GLY A 308 3.82 -15.31 -2.20
CA GLY A 308 3.92 -14.13 -3.05
C GLY A 308 5.36 -13.83 -3.44
N ILE A 309 5.50 -12.96 -4.43
CA ILE A 309 6.79 -12.64 -5.06
C ILE A 309 6.85 -11.16 -5.41
N VAL A 310 8.07 -10.65 -5.52
CA VAL A 310 8.37 -9.37 -6.17
C VAL A 310 9.50 -9.55 -7.18
N ILE A 311 9.45 -8.75 -8.24
CA ILE A 311 10.39 -8.73 -9.35
C ILE A 311 10.78 -7.28 -9.60
N ALA A 312 12.08 -7.03 -9.78
CA ALA A 312 12.58 -5.74 -10.21
C ALA A 312 13.42 -5.88 -11.47
N GLN A 313 13.25 -4.97 -12.42
CA GLN A 313 14.05 -4.97 -13.65
C GLN A 313 15.43 -4.36 -13.40
N LEU A 314 16.49 -5.11 -13.68
CA LEU A 314 17.89 -4.63 -13.61
C LEU A 314 18.36 -4.11 -14.98
N SER A 315 18.09 -4.89 -16.03
CA SER A 315 18.34 -4.54 -17.42
C SER A 315 17.25 -5.10 -18.33
N GLU A 316 17.43 -5.08 -19.66
CA GLU A 316 16.41 -5.58 -20.60
C GLU A 316 16.09 -7.07 -20.38
N ASP A 317 17.08 -7.87 -19.99
CA ASP A 317 17.03 -9.33 -19.90
C ASP A 317 17.45 -9.86 -18.53
N GLU A 318 17.46 -8.99 -17.52
CA GLU A 318 17.96 -9.30 -16.18
C GLU A 318 17.00 -8.77 -15.12
N PHE A 319 16.66 -9.63 -14.17
CA PHE A 319 15.67 -9.36 -13.14
C PHE A 319 16.20 -9.78 -11.77
N LEU A 320 15.94 -8.96 -10.76
CA LEU A 320 16.06 -9.36 -9.36
C LEU A 320 14.71 -9.92 -8.92
N VAL A 321 14.72 -11.12 -8.34
CA VAL A 321 13.50 -11.82 -7.94
C VAL A 321 13.63 -12.27 -6.50
N THR A 322 12.57 -12.10 -5.72
CA THR A 322 12.45 -12.77 -4.43
C THR A 322 11.01 -13.10 -4.11
N GLY A 323 10.79 -14.03 -3.19
CA GLY A 323 9.47 -14.40 -2.72
C GLY A 323 9.48 -15.67 -1.91
N VAL A 324 8.29 -16.10 -1.49
CA VAL A 324 8.11 -17.36 -0.78
C VAL A 324 6.85 -18.07 -1.25
N HIS A 325 6.87 -19.40 -1.18
CA HIS A 325 5.73 -20.28 -1.44
C HIS A 325 5.05 -20.06 -2.81
N ALA A 326 5.85 -19.74 -3.81
CA ALA A 326 5.45 -19.56 -5.19
C ALA A 326 6.47 -20.19 -6.13
N ARG A 327 6.00 -20.66 -7.28
CA ARG A 327 6.80 -21.11 -8.42
C ARG A 327 6.64 -20.08 -9.53
N LEU A 328 7.73 -19.73 -10.20
CA LEU A 328 7.72 -18.73 -11.27
C LEU A 328 8.11 -19.42 -12.55
N ASN A 329 7.28 -19.34 -13.59
CA ASN A 329 7.64 -19.82 -14.92
C ASN A 329 7.90 -18.62 -15.82
N PHE A 330 9.16 -18.36 -16.15
CA PHE A 330 9.52 -17.33 -17.11
C PHE A 330 9.15 -17.75 -18.53
N GLY A 331 8.63 -16.80 -19.32
CA GLY A 331 8.29 -17.02 -20.71
C GLY A 331 8.56 -15.80 -21.58
N VAL A 332 8.48 -16.00 -22.89
CA VAL A 332 8.49 -14.88 -23.85
C VAL A 332 7.17 -14.12 -23.79
N GLY A 333 7.26 -12.80 -23.74
CA GLY A 333 6.10 -11.90 -23.85
C GLY A 333 5.67 -11.69 -25.31
N ASP A 334 4.60 -10.93 -25.50
CA ASP A 334 3.98 -10.72 -26.82
C ASP A 334 4.93 -10.13 -27.87
N LYS A 335 5.90 -9.30 -27.46
CA LYS A 335 6.89 -8.70 -28.38
C LYS A 335 7.91 -9.72 -28.90
N GLN A 336 7.97 -10.91 -28.32
CA GLN A 336 8.89 -11.99 -28.69
C GLN A 336 8.15 -13.27 -29.09
N LYS A 337 6.88 -13.14 -29.53
CA LYS A 337 6.05 -14.27 -29.95
C LYS A 337 6.77 -15.16 -30.97
N GLY A 338 6.79 -16.47 -30.71
CA GLY A 338 7.46 -17.47 -31.55
C GLY A 338 8.95 -17.67 -31.28
N LYS A 339 9.53 -16.96 -30.29
CA LYS A 339 10.89 -17.24 -29.81
C LYS A 339 10.87 -18.20 -28.63
N ASN A 340 12.02 -18.81 -28.37
CA ASN A 340 12.27 -19.67 -27.22
C ASN A 340 13.00 -18.89 -26.13
N LEU A 341 12.80 -19.32 -24.88
CA LEU A 341 13.52 -18.83 -23.71
C LEU A 341 14.56 -19.86 -23.28
N ILE A 342 15.72 -19.39 -22.84
CA ILE A 342 16.68 -20.16 -22.06
C ILE A 342 17.23 -19.24 -20.97
N PHE A 343 17.40 -19.76 -19.76
CA PHE A 343 18.13 -19.03 -18.74
C PHE A 343 19.61 -19.02 -19.07
N ARG A 344 20.19 -17.83 -19.21
CA ARG A 344 21.65 -17.69 -19.33
C ARG A 344 22.35 -18.07 -18.02
N ALA A 345 21.80 -17.60 -16.91
CA ALA A 345 22.21 -17.91 -15.54
C ALA A 345 21.05 -17.58 -14.59
N VAL A 346 20.94 -18.33 -13.50
CA VAL A 346 20.07 -17.98 -12.36
C VAL A 346 20.97 -17.99 -11.13
N GLU A 347 21.21 -16.82 -10.55
CA GLU A 347 22.14 -16.65 -9.43
C GLU A 347 21.35 -16.38 -8.15
N GLN A 348 21.60 -17.19 -7.13
CA GLN A 348 21.22 -16.88 -5.76
C GLN A 348 22.40 -16.16 -5.09
N GLY A 349 22.10 -15.07 -4.41
CA GLY A 349 23.10 -14.23 -3.79
C GLY A 349 22.51 -13.26 -2.79
N HIS A 350 23.35 -12.35 -2.34
CA HIS A 350 22.99 -11.27 -1.42
C HIS A 350 23.69 -9.97 -1.80
N PHE A 351 23.22 -8.86 -1.23
CA PHE A 351 23.92 -7.59 -1.34
C PHE A 351 24.93 -7.43 -0.19
N GLU A 352 26.18 -7.14 -0.53
CA GLU A 352 27.21 -6.72 0.40
C GLU A 352 27.73 -5.34 -0.01
N ASN A 353 27.53 -4.34 0.85
CA ASN A 353 27.92 -2.95 0.58
C ASN A 353 27.40 -2.40 -0.77
N GLY A 354 26.16 -2.71 -1.13
CA GLY A 354 25.52 -2.29 -2.39
C GLY A 354 25.98 -3.04 -3.64
N LYS A 355 26.74 -4.12 -3.49
CA LYS A 355 27.18 -4.99 -4.60
C LYS A 355 26.57 -6.37 -4.47
N TRP A 356 26.16 -6.94 -5.60
CA TRP A 356 25.68 -8.32 -5.65
C TRP A 356 26.85 -9.30 -5.47
N VAL A 357 26.68 -10.26 -4.56
CA VAL A 357 27.60 -11.36 -4.29
C VAL A 357 26.85 -12.66 -4.57
N VAL A 358 27.38 -13.47 -5.48
CA VAL A 358 26.80 -14.77 -5.85
C VAL A 358 27.20 -15.81 -4.83
N ASP A 359 26.22 -16.48 -4.25
CA ASP A 359 26.41 -17.61 -3.34
C ASP A 359 26.31 -18.94 -4.10
N PHE A 360 25.30 -19.08 -4.97
CA PHE A 360 25.04 -20.28 -5.76
C PHE A 360 24.50 -19.95 -7.15
N VAL A 361 24.76 -20.82 -8.12
CA VAL A 361 24.10 -20.81 -9.43
C VAL A 361 23.06 -21.94 -9.43
N TRP A 362 21.80 -21.60 -9.63
CA TRP A 362 20.72 -22.57 -9.80
C TRP A 362 20.72 -23.10 -11.23
N ASN A 363 20.57 -24.41 -11.38
CA ASN A 363 20.50 -25.10 -12.66
C ASN A 363 19.85 -26.48 -12.50
N GLY A 364 19.55 -27.18 -13.60
CA GLY A 364 18.91 -28.50 -13.57
C GLY A 364 17.58 -28.47 -12.83
N ASP A 365 17.36 -29.41 -11.90
CA ASP A 365 16.11 -29.55 -11.15
C ASP A 365 15.62 -28.24 -10.49
N GLN A 366 16.53 -27.34 -10.11
CA GLN A 366 16.18 -26.06 -9.49
C GLN A 366 15.59 -25.02 -10.47
N THR A 367 15.74 -25.23 -11.78
CA THR A 367 15.23 -24.33 -12.84
C THR A 367 14.41 -25.03 -13.92
N ASP A 368 14.38 -26.37 -13.94
CA ASP A 368 13.63 -27.17 -14.92
C ASP A 368 12.11 -27.05 -14.75
N TYR A 369 11.66 -26.68 -13.54
CA TYR A 369 10.24 -26.59 -13.17
C TYR A 369 9.82 -25.20 -12.72
N GLY A 370 10.53 -24.17 -13.19
CA GLY A 370 10.32 -22.77 -12.83
C GLY A 370 11.62 -22.07 -12.47
#